data_AF-A0A9X3N9U8-F1
#
_entry.id   AF-A0A9X3N9U8-F1
#
_cell.length_a   1.000
_cell.length_b   1.000
_cell.length_c   1.000
_cell.angle_alpha   90.00
_cell.angle_beta   90.00
_cell.angle_gamma   90.00
#
_symmetry.space_group_name_H-M   'P 1'
#
loop_
_entity.id
_entity.type
_entity.pdbx_description
1 polymer ?
#
loop_
_entity_poly.entity_id
_entity_poly.type
_entity_poly.pdbx_seq_one_letter_code
_entity_poly.pdbx_strand_id
1 'polypeptide(L)'
;MSLPAAIECDDALIVFEGPRRIRHHGATGFDLWPDPAEAREVRDRIARGRPILVIFGGLQAEATVLTEQFAGAPPALAELVHAIARDLAPIPVPALDWLPTDVRDRGLRFLRATTMRIRRTPSLLCPALALDDRDATCPNVRFAHLSRVGPETERELSLVVAYAFAELTPVRLTP
;
A
#
# COMPACT_ATOMS: atom_id res chain seq x y z
N MET A 1 16.16 -14.91 -3.55
CA MET A 1 15.87 -14.72 -2.10
C MET A 1 14.90 -13.56 -1.96
N SER A 2 13.83 -13.70 -1.16
CA SER A 2 12.93 -12.57 -0.90
C SER A 2 13.64 -11.56 -0.01
N LEU A 3 13.44 -10.26 -0.26
CA LEU A 3 13.96 -9.20 0.62
C LEU A 3 13.24 -9.25 1.99
N PRO A 4 13.93 -8.87 3.09
CA PRO A 4 13.32 -8.80 4.41
C PRO A 4 12.26 -7.69 4.50
N ALA A 5 11.46 -7.70 5.58
CA ALA A 5 10.44 -6.70 5.87
C ALA A 5 11.00 -5.26 5.95
N ALA A 6 12.24 -5.12 6.41
CA ALA A 6 12.93 -3.85 6.48
C ALA A 6 14.41 -4.00 6.10
N ILE A 7 14.96 -2.97 5.45
CA ILE A 7 16.38 -2.86 5.09
C ILE A 7 16.89 -1.47 5.47
N GLU A 8 18.15 -1.40 5.89
CA GLU A 8 18.87 -0.13 6.00
C GLU A 8 19.48 0.21 4.64
N CYS A 9 19.31 1.46 4.22
CA CYS A 9 19.98 2.03 3.06
C CYS A 9 20.54 3.39 3.47
N ASP A 10 21.86 3.50 3.54
CA ASP A 10 22.55 4.66 4.11
C ASP A 10 22.02 4.99 5.52
N ASP A 11 21.43 6.17 5.69
CA ASP A 11 20.86 6.64 6.95
C ASP A 11 19.35 6.39 7.06
N ALA A 12 18.72 5.75 6.07
CA ALA A 12 17.29 5.52 5.95
C ALA A 12 16.87 4.08 6.21
N LEU A 13 15.80 3.90 6.98
CA LEU A 13 15.14 2.61 7.16
C LEU A 13 14.06 2.48 6.08
N ILE A 14 14.19 1.50 5.21
CA ILE A 14 13.17 1.18 4.20
C ILE A 14 12.36 0.01 4.74
N VAL A 15 11.04 0.19 4.83
CA VAL A 15 10.09 -0.81 5.32
C VAL A 15 9.15 -1.20 4.18
N PHE A 16 9.03 -2.49 3.92
CA PHE A 16 8.06 -3.03 2.96
C PHE A 16 6.79 -3.46 3.71
N GLU A 17 5.73 -2.69 3.53
CA GLU A 17 4.44 -2.97 4.15
C GLU A 17 3.70 -4.11 3.44
N GLY A 18 2.88 -4.85 4.21
CA GLY A 18 2.16 -6.04 3.74
C GLY A 18 2.85 -7.34 4.18
N PRO A 19 2.61 -8.48 3.51
CA PRO A 19 3.03 -9.79 4.02
C PRO A 19 4.53 -10.08 3.95
N ARG A 20 5.36 -9.16 3.44
CA ARG A 20 6.80 -9.20 3.74
C ARG A 20 7.09 -9.05 5.23
N ARG A 21 6.14 -8.49 5.99
CA ARG A 21 6.17 -8.44 7.45
C ARG A 21 5.99 -9.81 8.10
N ILE A 22 5.47 -10.81 7.39
CA ILE A 22 5.30 -12.16 7.93
C ILE A 22 6.65 -12.87 7.93
N ARG A 23 7.07 -13.33 9.10
CA ARG A 23 8.26 -14.14 9.31
C ARG A 23 7.83 -15.56 9.64
N HIS A 24 8.42 -16.55 8.99
CA HIS A 24 8.15 -17.95 9.32
C HIS A 24 9.05 -18.40 10.48
N HIS A 25 8.43 -18.95 11.53
CA HIS A 25 9.10 -19.59 12.65
C HIS A 25 8.73 -21.08 12.68
N GLY A 26 9.61 -21.91 12.11
CA GLY A 26 9.35 -23.35 12.00
C GLY A 26 8.23 -23.72 11.02
N ALA A 27 7.64 -24.91 11.19
CA ALA A 27 6.70 -25.48 10.24
C ALA A 27 5.27 -24.87 10.30
N THR A 28 4.89 -24.29 11.43
CA THR A 28 3.51 -23.78 11.67
C THR A 28 3.46 -22.43 12.37
N GLY A 29 4.59 -21.92 12.88
CA GLY A 29 4.66 -20.62 13.54
C GLY A 29 4.90 -19.50 12.54
N PHE A 30 4.23 -18.38 12.75
CA PHE A 30 4.53 -17.13 12.08
C PHE A 30 4.62 -16.01 13.10
N ASP A 31 5.60 -15.14 12.89
CA ASP A 31 5.78 -13.89 13.63
C ASP A 31 5.55 -12.72 12.67
N LEU A 32 5.27 -11.55 13.23
CA LEU A 32 5.10 -10.33 12.46
C LEU A 32 6.22 -9.35 12.77
N TRP A 33 6.85 -8.81 11.74
CA TRP A 33 7.67 -7.61 11.87
C TRP A 33 6.76 -6.38 12.02
N PRO A 34 7.11 -5.39 12.86
CA PRO A 34 8.20 -5.46 13.83
C PRO A 34 7.80 -6.23 15.08
N ASP A 35 8.77 -6.89 15.71
CA ASP A 35 8.65 -7.36 17.09
C ASP A 35 8.69 -6.18 18.10
N PRO A 36 8.47 -6.39 19.42
CA PRO A 36 8.49 -5.30 20.39
C PRO A 36 9.81 -4.51 20.52
N ALA A 37 10.96 -5.12 20.21
CA ALA A 37 12.25 -4.44 20.21
C ALA A 37 12.41 -3.59 18.94
N GLU A 38 12.10 -4.16 17.78
CA GLU A 38 12.11 -3.45 16.49
C GLU A 38 11.11 -2.29 16.47
N ALA A 39 9.93 -2.48 17.06
CA ALA A 39 8.91 -1.44 17.15
C ALA A 39 9.39 -0.28 18.04
N ARG A 40 10.16 -0.56 19.10
CA ARG A 40 10.81 0.49 19.90
C ARG A 40 11.87 1.22 19.09
N GLU A 41 12.71 0.50 18.36
CA GLU A 41 13.74 1.11 17.51
C GLU A 41 13.13 2.04 16.45
N VAL A 42 12.05 1.60 15.80
CA VAL A 42 11.31 2.44 14.84
C VAL A 42 10.77 3.70 15.49
N ARG A 43 10.12 3.61 16.66
CA ARG A 43 9.61 4.78 17.38
C ARG A 43 10.74 5.74 17.76
N ASP A 44 11.85 5.21 18.25
CA ASP A 44 13.06 5.95 18.57
C ASP A 44 13.64 6.67 17.35
N ARG A 45 13.66 6.01 16.19
CA ARG A 45 14.12 6.58 14.92
C ARG A 45 13.24 7.75 14.48
N ILE A 46 11.92 7.58 14.58
CA ILE A 46 10.94 8.65 14.30
C ILE A 46 11.19 9.84 15.23
N ALA A 47 11.30 9.60 16.53
CA ALA A 47 11.51 10.64 17.54
C ALA A 47 12.84 11.40 17.34
N ARG A 48 13.88 10.73 16.83
CA ARG A 48 15.17 11.35 16.49
C ARG A 48 15.21 12.02 15.12
N GLY A 49 14.08 12.05 14.39
CA GLY A 49 14.01 12.67 13.06
C GLY A 49 14.80 11.94 11.97
N ARG A 50 15.18 10.68 12.19
CA ARG A 50 15.92 9.87 11.21
C ARG A 50 14.98 9.36 10.11
N PRO A 51 15.44 9.26 8.85
CA PRO A 51 14.58 8.96 7.73
C PRO A 51 14.03 7.52 7.75
N ILE A 52 12.75 7.39 7.40
CA ILE A 52 12.04 6.14 7.20
C ILE A 52 11.23 6.24 5.91
N LEU A 53 11.39 5.27 5.02
CA LEU A 53 10.58 5.11 3.81
C LEU A 53 9.73 3.85 3.93
N VAL A 54 8.41 4.01 3.92
CA VAL A 54 7.46 2.90 3.93
C VAL A 54 6.97 2.65 2.50
N ILE A 55 7.13 1.44 2.00
CA ILE A 55 6.79 1.05 0.64
C ILE A 55 5.60 0.08 0.66
N PHE A 56 4.51 0.47 0.03
CA PHE A 56 3.38 -0.41 -0.30
C PHE A 56 3.64 -1.06 -1.67
N GLY A 57 3.40 -2.37 -1.78
CA GLY A 57 3.61 -3.10 -3.04
C GLY A 57 2.55 -4.15 -3.36
N GLY A 58 2.30 -4.31 -4.67
CA GLY A 58 1.59 -5.46 -5.25
C GLY A 58 0.09 -5.54 -4.92
N LEU A 59 -0.52 -6.70 -5.27
CA LEU A 59 -1.93 -7.05 -5.00
C LEU A 59 -2.33 -6.91 -3.51
N GLN A 60 -1.35 -6.80 -2.61
CA GLN A 60 -1.53 -6.77 -1.17
C GLN A 60 -1.80 -5.37 -0.64
N ALA A 61 -1.26 -4.34 -1.29
CA ALA A 61 -1.69 -2.95 -1.08
C ALA A 61 -3.21 -2.81 -1.33
N GLU A 62 -3.75 -3.57 -2.29
CA GLU A 62 -5.17 -3.60 -2.59
C GLU A 62 -6.00 -4.30 -1.51
N ALA A 63 -5.52 -5.45 -0.99
CA ALA A 63 -6.17 -6.17 0.10
C ALA A 63 -6.28 -5.30 1.37
N THR A 64 -5.20 -4.58 1.72
CA THR A 64 -5.21 -3.62 2.83
C THR A 64 -6.25 -2.52 2.65
N VAL A 65 -6.34 -1.92 1.46
CA VAL A 65 -7.34 -0.86 1.20
C VAL A 65 -8.76 -1.39 1.34
N LEU A 66 -9.02 -2.62 0.88
CA LEU A 66 -10.33 -3.26 1.05
C LEU A 66 -10.68 -3.42 2.53
N THR A 67 -9.81 -4.01 3.35
CA THR A 67 -10.09 -4.18 4.80
C THR A 67 -10.37 -2.85 5.50
N GLU A 68 -9.56 -1.83 5.20
CA GLU A 68 -9.64 -0.51 5.84
C GLU A 68 -10.86 0.32 5.39
N GLN A 69 -11.30 0.21 4.13
CA GLN A 69 -12.51 0.89 3.65
C GLN A 69 -13.78 0.35 4.29
N PHE A 70 -13.79 -0.93 4.69
CA PHE A 70 -14.97 -1.61 5.23
C PHE A 70 -14.87 -1.92 6.72
N ALA A 71 -13.89 -1.33 7.44
CA ALA A 71 -13.72 -1.50 8.89
C ALA A 71 -14.95 -1.05 9.73
N GLY A 72 -15.85 -0.25 9.16
CA GLY A 72 -17.13 0.16 9.77
C GLY A 72 -18.38 -0.38 9.07
N ALA A 73 -18.22 -1.34 8.16
CA ALA A 73 -19.33 -1.93 7.41
C ALA A 73 -20.17 -2.88 8.27
N PRO A 74 -21.44 -3.15 7.90
CA PRO A 74 -22.23 -4.19 8.53
C PRO A 74 -21.49 -5.55 8.56
N PRO A 75 -21.65 -6.37 9.62
CA PRO A 75 -20.83 -7.57 9.83
C PRO A 75 -20.72 -8.50 8.60
N ALA A 76 -21.82 -8.73 7.90
CA ALA A 76 -21.85 -9.59 6.70
C ALA A 76 -20.97 -9.06 5.55
N LEU A 77 -20.87 -7.74 5.39
CA LEU A 77 -20.03 -7.12 4.37
C LEU A 77 -18.55 -7.11 4.80
N ALA A 78 -18.30 -6.89 6.09
CA ALA A 78 -16.96 -6.99 6.66
C ALA A 78 -16.39 -8.41 6.50
N GLU A 79 -17.19 -9.45 6.73
CA GLU A 79 -16.79 -10.85 6.54
C GLU A 79 -16.46 -11.18 5.08
N LEU A 80 -17.28 -10.72 4.13
CA LEU A 80 -17.02 -10.91 2.70
C LEU A 80 -15.72 -10.23 2.27
N VAL A 81 -15.48 -9.00 2.74
CA VAL A 81 -14.25 -8.27 2.46
C VAL A 81 -13.03 -8.96 3.06
N HIS A 82 -13.14 -9.49 4.28
CA HIS A 82 -12.08 -10.29 4.90
C HIS A 82 -11.83 -11.60 4.15
N ALA A 83 -12.87 -12.24 3.61
CA ALA A 83 -12.71 -13.44 2.78
C ALA A 83 -11.96 -13.12 1.48
N ILE A 84 -12.36 -12.07 0.77
CA ILE A 84 -11.68 -11.61 -0.46
C ILE A 84 -10.23 -11.21 -0.15
N ALA A 85 -10.00 -10.49 0.96
CA ALA A 85 -8.64 -10.12 1.37
C ALA A 85 -7.79 -11.36 1.72
N ARG A 86 -8.39 -12.40 2.31
CA ARG A 86 -7.71 -13.70 2.57
C ARG A 86 -7.36 -14.44 1.29
N ASP A 87 -8.23 -14.41 0.29
CA ASP A 87 -7.95 -15.03 -1.02
C ASP A 87 -6.81 -14.29 -1.74
N LEU A 88 -6.72 -12.97 -1.58
CA LEU A 88 -5.64 -12.15 -2.11
C LEU A 88 -4.34 -12.26 -1.28
N ALA A 89 -4.45 -12.54 0.02
CA ALA A 89 -3.34 -12.74 0.94
C ALA A 89 -3.75 -13.71 2.07
N PRO A 90 -3.19 -14.93 2.16
CA PRO A 90 -3.69 -15.97 3.06
C PRO A 90 -3.69 -15.63 4.55
N ILE A 91 -2.97 -14.58 4.97
CA ILE A 91 -2.95 -14.06 6.33
C ILE A 91 -3.16 -12.53 6.29
N PRO A 92 -4.21 -11.98 6.91
CA PRO A 92 -4.42 -10.54 6.97
C PRO A 92 -3.37 -9.90 7.90
N VAL A 93 -2.50 -9.05 7.34
CA VAL A 93 -1.53 -8.26 8.10
C VAL A 93 -2.13 -6.88 8.37
N PRO A 94 -2.33 -6.47 9.64
CA PRO A 94 -2.80 -5.13 9.97
C PRO A 94 -1.83 -4.10 9.41
N ALA A 95 -2.32 -3.18 8.58
CA ALA A 95 -1.43 -2.24 7.92
C ALA A 95 -1.00 -1.11 8.86
N LEU A 96 0.31 -0.85 8.87
CA LEU A 96 0.92 0.28 9.57
C LEU A 96 0.62 0.33 11.08
N ASP A 97 0.19 -0.77 11.68
CA ASP A 97 -0.14 -0.91 13.10
C ASP A 97 1.04 -0.63 14.04
N TRP A 98 2.25 -0.69 13.50
CA TRP A 98 3.51 -0.39 14.17
C TRP A 98 3.87 1.11 14.21
N LEU A 99 3.16 1.95 13.46
CA LEU A 99 3.39 3.40 13.44
C LEU A 99 2.57 4.14 14.52
N PRO A 100 3.04 5.32 14.96
CA PRO A 100 2.20 6.27 15.71
C PRO A 100 0.89 6.57 14.96
N THR A 101 -0.21 6.78 15.69
CA THR A 101 -1.56 6.88 15.13
C THR A 101 -1.70 7.94 14.03
N ASP A 102 -1.13 9.13 14.24
CA ASP A 102 -1.15 10.24 13.29
C ASP A 102 -0.40 9.90 11.99
N VAL A 103 0.77 9.28 12.11
CA VAL A 103 1.60 8.83 10.98
C VAL A 103 0.93 7.67 10.25
N ARG A 104 0.33 6.74 10.99
CA ARG A 104 -0.49 5.63 10.46
C ARG A 104 -1.66 6.18 9.64
N ASP A 105 -2.45 7.09 10.19
CA ASP A 105 -3.61 7.66 9.51
C ASP A 105 -3.21 8.38 8.22
N ARG A 106 -2.07 9.09 8.24
CA ARG A 106 -1.49 9.71 7.04
C ARG A 106 -1.12 8.67 5.99
N GLY A 107 -0.41 7.62 6.38
CA GLY A 107 -0.03 6.52 5.49
C GLY A 107 -1.24 5.79 4.90
N LEU A 108 -2.29 5.55 5.69
CA LEU A 108 -3.54 4.96 5.21
C LEU A 108 -4.26 5.87 4.21
N ARG A 109 -4.31 7.18 4.44
CA ARG A 109 -4.86 8.15 3.48
C ARG A 109 -4.08 8.14 2.16
N PHE A 110 -2.74 8.16 2.23
CA PHE A 110 -1.87 8.07 1.05
C PHE A 110 -2.10 6.77 0.27
N LEU A 111 -2.14 5.63 0.96
CA LEU A 111 -2.39 4.33 0.34
C LEU A 111 -3.76 4.29 -0.35
N ARG A 112 -4.83 4.77 0.31
CA ARG A 112 -6.17 4.85 -0.29
C ARG A 112 -6.17 5.72 -1.54
N ALA A 113 -5.57 6.91 -1.49
CA ALA A 113 -5.52 7.85 -2.61
C ALA A 113 -4.76 7.27 -3.81
N THR A 114 -3.59 6.68 -3.57
CA THR A 114 -2.75 6.10 -4.62
C THR A 114 -3.35 4.83 -5.22
N THR A 115 -3.95 3.95 -4.42
CA THR A 115 -4.69 2.78 -4.93
C THR A 115 -5.87 3.20 -5.81
N MET A 116 -6.65 4.20 -5.41
CA MET A 116 -7.74 4.72 -6.24
C MET A 116 -7.24 5.30 -7.56
N ARG A 117 -6.11 6.02 -7.53
CA ARG A 117 -5.49 6.57 -8.73
C ARG A 117 -5.03 5.47 -9.68
N ILE A 118 -4.31 4.47 -9.16
CA ILE A 118 -3.82 3.32 -9.95
C ILE A 118 -5.00 2.56 -10.58
N ARG A 119 -6.09 2.31 -9.84
CA ARG A 119 -7.26 1.61 -10.37
C ARG A 119 -7.99 2.34 -11.50
N ARG A 120 -7.91 3.67 -11.53
CA ARG A 120 -8.60 4.52 -12.52
C ARG A 120 -7.72 4.90 -13.70
N THR A 121 -6.42 4.60 -13.63
CA THR A 121 -5.44 5.02 -14.61
C THR A 121 -4.91 3.77 -15.33
N PRO A 122 -4.87 3.75 -16.67
CA PRO A 122 -4.22 2.66 -17.42
C PRO A 122 -2.79 2.42 -16.92
N SER A 123 -2.35 1.16 -16.91
CA SER A 123 -1.10 0.78 -16.25
C SER A 123 0.13 1.49 -16.86
N LEU A 124 0.11 1.72 -18.17
CA LEU A 124 1.15 2.46 -18.92
C LEU A 124 1.27 3.94 -18.52
N LEU A 125 0.24 4.53 -17.94
CA LEU A 125 0.23 5.93 -17.48
C LEU A 125 0.51 6.05 -15.97
N CYS A 126 0.59 4.94 -15.25
CA CYS A 126 0.89 4.95 -13.83
C CYS A 126 2.41 5.12 -13.61
N PRO A 127 2.84 6.05 -12.74
CA PRO A 127 4.24 6.11 -12.35
C PRO A 127 4.64 4.80 -11.66
N ALA A 128 5.84 4.29 -11.95
CA ALA A 128 6.35 3.06 -11.33
C ALA A 128 6.41 3.15 -9.79
N LEU A 129 6.66 4.36 -9.27
CA LEU A 129 6.65 4.66 -7.84
C LEU A 129 5.94 6.00 -7.62
N ALA A 130 4.82 5.97 -6.88
CA ALA A 130 4.22 7.18 -6.32
C ALA A 130 4.83 7.45 -4.93
N LEU A 131 5.19 8.69 -4.63
CA LEU A 131 5.81 9.09 -3.37
C LEU A 131 4.93 10.15 -2.69
N ASP A 132 4.69 9.97 -1.39
CA ASP A 132 3.92 10.91 -0.56
C ASP A 132 4.62 12.24 -0.42
N ASP A 133 3.87 13.32 -0.35
CA ASP A 133 4.43 14.65 -0.13
C ASP A 133 5.10 14.77 1.25
N ARG A 134 5.95 15.79 1.41
CA ARG A 134 6.56 16.04 2.71
C ARG A 134 5.50 16.58 3.67
N ASP A 135 5.35 15.90 4.79
CA ASP A 135 4.49 16.37 5.87
C ASP A 135 5.22 17.38 6.78
N ALA A 136 4.46 18.32 7.33
CA ALA A 136 5.01 19.33 8.24
C ALA A 136 5.33 18.77 9.63
N THR A 137 4.56 17.79 10.11
CA THR A 137 4.66 17.27 11.49
C THR A 137 5.65 16.13 11.63
N CYS A 138 5.74 15.25 10.65
CA CYS A 138 6.70 14.14 10.63
C CYS A 138 7.33 14.03 9.22
N PRO A 139 8.26 14.96 8.88
CA PRO A 139 8.86 15.06 7.54
C PRO A 139 9.84 13.92 7.24
N ASN A 140 10.33 13.23 8.27
CA ASN A 140 11.31 12.15 8.16
C ASN A 140 10.68 10.79 7.85
N VAL A 141 9.36 10.63 7.97
CA VAL A 141 8.65 9.44 7.51
C VAL A 141 8.00 9.76 6.18
N ARG A 142 8.28 8.97 5.13
CA ARG A 142 7.61 9.08 3.83
C ARG A 142 7.01 7.75 3.41
N PHE A 143 5.94 7.84 2.65
CA PHE A 143 5.26 6.68 2.09
C PHE A 143 5.47 6.62 0.58
N ALA A 144 5.58 5.42 0.04
CA ALA A 144 5.65 5.20 -1.38
C ALA A 144 4.77 4.02 -1.78
N HIS A 145 4.20 4.07 -2.99
CA HIS A 145 3.39 3.00 -3.55
C HIS A 145 3.99 2.56 -4.88
N LEU A 146 4.43 1.31 -4.95
CA LEU A 146 4.90 0.67 -6.16
C LEU A 146 3.70 0.28 -7.04
N SER A 147 3.59 0.90 -8.21
CA SER A 147 2.66 0.47 -9.24
C SER A 147 3.30 -0.67 -10.05
N ARG A 148 2.51 -1.67 -10.44
CA ARG A 148 2.99 -2.63 -11.45
C ARG A 148 2.91 -1.96 -12.82
N VAL A 149 4.04 -1.90 -13.52
CA VAL A 149 4.03 -1.59 -14.95
C VAL A 149 3.48 -2.81 -15.67
N GLY A 150 2.34 -2.65 -16.34
CA GLY A 150 1.75 -3.70 -17.17
C GLY A 150 2.54 -3.87 -18.48
N PRO A 151 2.42 -5.02 -19.16
CA PRO A 151 3.03 -5.20 -20.47
C PRO A 151 2.39 -4.25 -21.50
N GLU A 152 3.22 -3.72 -22.40
CA GLU A 152 2.75 -2.96 -23.57
C GLU A 152 1.96 -3.89 -24.50
N THR A 153 0.64 -3.80 -24.44
CA THR A 153 -0.27 -4.59 -25.27
C THR A 153 -1.23 -3.66 -26.01
N GLU A 154 -1.75 -4.09 -27.16
CA GLU A 154 -2.76 -3.35 -27.91
C GLU A 154 -4.00 -3.01 -27.06
N ARG A 155 -4.38 -3.92 -26.16
CA ARG A 155 -5.45 -3.70 -25.17
C ARG A 155 -5.11 -2.55 -24.22
N GLU A 156 -3.91 -2.52 -23.66
CA GLU A 156 -3.48 -1.42 -22.77
C GLU A 156 -3.43 -0.08 -23.52
N LEU A 157 -2.92 -0.05 -24.75
CA LEU A 157 -2.92 1.16 -25.56
C LEU A 157 -4.34 1.67 -25.87
N SER A 158 -5.30 0.75 -26.10
CA SER A 158 -6.71 1.11 -26.26
C SER A 158 -7.30 1.75 -25.00
N LEU A 159 -6.93 1.25 -23.82
CA LEU A 159 -7.33 1.86 -22.54
C LEU A 159 -6.69 3.24 -22.35
N VAL A 160 -5.43 3.42 -22.78
CA VAL A 160 -4.76 4.73 -22.78
C VAL A 160 -5.51 5.73 -23.67
N VAL A 161 -5.90 5.34 -24.88
CA VAL A 161 -6.69 6.19 -25.78
C VAL A 161 -8.03 6.55 -25.14
N ALA A 162 -8.77 5.58 -24.62
CA ALA A 162 -10.04 5.83 -23.95
C ALA A 162 -9.90 6.78 -22.76
N TYR A 163 -8.85 6.62 -21.96
CA TYR A 163 -8.54 7.49 -20.83
C TYR A 163 -8.18 8.91 -21.28
N ALA A 164 -7.30 9.06 -22.28
CA ALA A 164 -6.80 10.36 -22.74
C ALA A 164 -7.90 11.22 -23.39
N PHE A 165 -8.94 10.59 -23.96
CA PHE A 165 -10.03 11.27 -24.65
C PHE A 165 -11.39 11.10 -23.97
N ALA A 166 -11.42 10.69 -22.70
CA ALA A 166 -12.66 10.42 -21.95
C ALA A 166 -13.62 11.64 -21.94
N GLU A 167 -13.09 12.86 -21.89
CA GLU A 167 -13.87 14.11 -21.89
C GLU A 167 -14.40 14.53 -23.28
N LEU A 168 -13.88 13.93 -24.36
CA LEU A 168 -14.28 14.23 -25.75
C LEU A 168 -15.38 13.31 -26.28
N THR A 169 -15.81 12.32 -25.49
CA THR A 169 -16.88 11.40 -25.89
C THR A 169 -18.21 11.93 -25.36
N PRO A 170 -19.04 12.62 -26.18
CA PRO A 170 -20.36 13.05 -25.72
C PRO A 170 -21.20 11.83 -25.33
N VAL A 171 -21.90 11.94 -24.21
CA VAL A 171 -22.93 10.98 -23.80
C VAL A 171 -23.94 10.88 -24.94
N ARG A 172 -23.87 9.80 -25.73
CA ARG A 172 -24.94 9.49 -26.68
C ARG A 172 -26.14 9.04 -25.86
N LEU A 173 -26.98 10.01 -25.49
CA LEU A 173 -28.36 9.74 -25.11
C LEU A 173 -29.05 9.24 -26.39
N THR A 174 -29.14 7.93 -26.55
CA THR A 174 -30.05 7.34 -27.53
C THR A 174 -31.50 7.47 -27.03
N PRO A 175 -32.43 7.95 -27.87
CA PRO A 175 -33.85 8.06 -27.54
C PRO A 175 -34.54 6.70 -27.39
#